data_AF-A0A3S1GX96-F1
#
_entry.id   AF-A0A3S1GX96-F1
#
_cell.length_a   1.000
_cell.length_b   1.000
_cell.length_c   1.000
_cell.angle_alpha   90.00
_cell.angle_beta   90.00
_cell.angle_gamma   90.00
#
_symmetry.space_group_name_H-M   'P 1'
#
loop_
_entity.id
_entity.type
_entity.pdbx_description
1 polymer ?
#
loop_
_entity_poly.entity_id
_entity_poly.type
_entity_poly.pdbx_seq_one_letter_code
_entity_poly.pdbx_strand_id
1 'polypeptide(L)' 'MSASEKPAAVASAKGPDEVPSKLAPAFPATQPTDVFGFLPARGSRKTLEEMDAGVLAEARRRHARIPT' A
#
# COMPACT_ATOMS: atom_id res chain seq x y z
N MET A 1 36.72 38.31 32.53
CA MET A 1 36.37 36.89 32.32
C MET A 1 34.87 36.82 32.19
N SER A 2 34.36 36.83 30.96
CA SER A 2 32.92 36.86 30.68
C SER A 2 32.31 35.49 30.96
N ALA A 3 31.32 35.44 31.85
CA ALA A 3 30.51 34.26 32.07
C ALA A 3 29.55 34.10 30.89
N SER A 4 29.71 32.98 30.17
CA SER A 4 28.89 32.57 29.03
C SER A 4 27.44 32.40 29.45
N GLU A 5 26.55 33.16 28.82
CA GLU A 5 25.11 32.92 28.84
C GLU A 5 24.84 31.56 28.18
N LYS A 6 24.13 30.68 28.90
CA LYS A 6 23.68 29.38 28.39
C LYS A 6 22.33 29.62 27.72
N PRO A 7 22.16 29.38 26.41
CA PRO A 7 20.87 29.66 25.79
C PRO A 7 19.85 28.66 26.36
N ALA A 8 18.77 29.22 26.92
CA ALA A 8 17.58 28.48 27.27
C ALA A 8 17.11 27.73 26.02
N ALA A 9 16.94 26.42 26.14
CA ALA A 9 16.27 25.63 25.12
C ALA A 9 14.89 26.26 24.88
N VAL A 10 14.68 26.77 23.67
CA VAL A 10 13.37 27.20 23.22
C VAL A 10 12.44 26.00 23.34
N ALA A 11 11.51 26.07 24.30
CA ALA A 11 10.42 25.13 24.36
C ALA A 11 9.66 25.28 23.04
N SER A 12 9.78 24.29 22.16
CA SER A 12 8.98 24.21 20.95
C SER A 12 7.54 23.99 21.42
N ALA A 13 6.79 25.09 21.53
CA ALA A 13 5.38 25.06 21.84
C ALA A 13 4.67 24.33 20.70
N LYS A 14 4.35 23.06 20.94
CA LYS A 14 3.60 22.21 20.03
C LYS A 14 2.20 22.82 19.82
N GLY A 15 1.98 23.39 18.64
CA GLY A 15 0.72 24.03 18.29
C GLY A 15 -0.44 23.02 18.20
N PRO A 16 -1.69 23.47 18.33
CA PRO A 16 -2.89 22.63 18.41
C PRO A 16 -3.26 21.87 17.11
N ASP A 17 -2.48 22.03 16.04
CA ASP A 17 -2.79 21.52 14.70
C ASP A 17 -1.96 20.29 14.28
N GLU A 18 -1.29 19.63 15.22
CA GLU A 18 -0.71 18.31 14.93
C GLU A 18 -1.82 17.26 14.82
N VAL A 19 -2.23 16.98 13.58
CA VAL A 19 -3.02 15.80 13.24
C VAL A 19 -2.37 14.55 13.84
N PRO A 20 -3.10 13.72 14.59
CA PRO A 20 -2.52 12.53 15.21
C PRO A 20 -1.81 11.66 14.17
N SER A 21 -0.52 11.43 14.41
CA SER A 21 0.28 10.44 13.69
C SER A 21 -0.49 9.11 13.66
N LYS A 22 -0.71 8.59 12.44
CA LYS A 22 -1.50 7.39 12.07
C LYS A 22 -2.09 6.62 13.26
N LEU A 23 -3.41 6.66 13.40
CA LEU A 23 -4.18 5.84 14.33
C LEU A 23 -3.73 4.37 14.26
N ALA A 24 -3.66 3.73 15.43
CA ALA A 24 -3.45 2.30 15.51
C ALA A 24 -4.55 1.55 14.72
N PRO A 25 -4.21 0.48 13.99
CA PRO A 25 -5.21 -0.32 13.29
C PRO A 25 -6.28 -0.83 14.27
N ALA A 26 -7.56 -0.67 13.89
CA ALA A 26 -8.69 -1.15 14.70
C ALA A 26 -8.77 -2.69 14.79
N PHE A 27 -8.13 -3.37 13.83
CA PHE A 27 -8.07 -4.82 13.74
C PHE A 27 -6.62 -5.28 13.60
N PRO A 28 -6.30 -6.49 14.07
CA PRO A 28 -5.00 -7.10 13.81
C PRO A 28 -4.78 -7.29 12.31
N ALA A 29 -3.51 -7.30 11.89
CA ALA A 29 -3.16 -7.61 10.51
C ALA A 29 -3.62 -9.04 10.16
N THR A 30 -4.39 -9.16 9.07
CA THR A 30 -4.90 -10.44 8.58
C THR A 30 -3.87 -11.08 7.66
N GLN A 31 -3.59 -12.38 7.81
CA GLN A 31 -2.78 -13.12 6.84
C GLN A 31 -3.65 -13.59 5.68
N PRO A 32 -3.11 -13.78 4.46
CA PRO A 32 -3.87 -14.34 3.35
C PRO A 32 -4.54 -15.68 3.68
N THR A 33 -3.94 -16.46 4.59
CA THR A 33 -4.49 -17.74 5.09
C THR A 33 -5.77 -17.57 5.91
N ASP A 34 -5.98 -16.39 6.49
CA ASP A 34 -7.12 -16.12 7.37
C ASP A 34 -8.33 -15.60 6.57
N VAL A 35 -8.15 -15.32 5.27
CA VAL A 35 -9.19 -14.77 4.40
C VAL A 35 -9.98 -15.91 3.75
N PHE A 36 -11.25 -16.03 4.13
CA PHE A 36 -12.19 -16.92 3.46
C PHE A 36 -12.32 -16.53 1.98
N GLY A 37 -12.03 -17.47 1.07
CA GLY A 37 -12.02 -17.23 -0.38
C GLY A 37 -10.66 -16.88 -0.97
N PHE A 38 -9.59 -16.82 -0.17
CA PHE A 38 -8.23 -16.74 -0.71
C PHE A 38 -7.86 -18.07 -1.36
N LEU A 39 -7.78 -18.07 -2.69
CA LEU A 39 -7.42 -19.26 -3.46
C LEU A 39 -5.92 -19.51 -3.38
N PRO A 40 -5.48 -20.77 -3.25
CA PRO A 40 -4.06 -21.09 -3.29
C PRO A 40 -3.47 -20.65 -4.63
N ALA A 41 -2.40 -19.85 -4.57
CA ALA A 41 -1.65 -19.49 -5.75
C ALA A 41 -1.05 -20.77 -6.37
N ARG A 42 -1.27 -20.96 -7.68
CA ARG A 42 -0.71 -22.07 -8.44
C ARG A 42 0.36 -21.54 -9.41
N GLY A 43 1.52 -22.19 -9.40
CA GLY A 43 2.63 -21.85 -10.29
C GLY A 43 3.36 -20.56 -9.91
N SER A 44 4.30 -20.18 -10.76
CA SER A 44 5.07 -18.95 -10.61
C SER A 44 4.19 -17.72 -10.80
N ARG A 45 4.59 -16.61 -10.17
CA ARG A 45 4.00 -15.30 -10.47
C ARG A 45 4.26 -14.97 -11.95
N LYS A 46 3.27 -14.38 -12.60
CA LYS A 46 3.42 -13.92 -13.98
C LYS A 46 4.31 -12.69 -14.03
N THR A 47 5.10 -12.55 -15.10
CA THR A 47 5.74 -11.27 -15.43
C THR A 47 4.71 -10.29 -15.97
N LEU A 48 5.09 -9.00 -16.05
CA LEU A 48 4.21 -7.99 -16.64
C LEU A 48 3.96 -8.28 -18.12
N GLU A 49 4.99 -8.73 -18.84
CA GLU A 49 4.90 -9.08 -20.26
C GLU A 49 3.92 -10.25 -20.48
N GLU A 50 3.94 -11.27 -19.61
CA GLU A 50 2.99 -12.38 -19.65
C GLU A 50 1.56 -11.93 -19.35
N MET A 51 1.39 -10.96 -18.46
CA MET A 51 0.08 -10.37 -18.17
C MET A 51 -0.46 -9.60 -19.37
N ASP A 52 0.36 -8.74 -19.98
CA ASP A 52 -0.02 -7.94 -21.15
C ASP A 52 -0.41 -8.84 -22.33
N ALA A 53 0.39 -9.89 -22.59
CA ALA A 53 0.09 -10.88 -23.61
C ALA A 53 -1.26 -11.59 -23.34
N GLY A 54 -1.53 -11.93 -22.08
CA GLY A 54 -2.78 -12.56 -21.67
C GLY A 54 -4.01 -11.67 -21.88
N VAL A 55 -3.90 -10.37 -21.59
CA VAL A 55 -4.98 -9.39 -21.80
C VAL A 55 -5.28 -9.25 -23.29
N LEU A 56 -4.26 -9.08 -24.14
CA LEU A 56 -4.43 -8.97 -25.59
C LEU A 56 -5.06 -10.24 -26.19
N ALA A 57 -4.64 -11.42 -25.71
CA ALA A 57 -5.21 -12.69 -26.15
C ALA A 57 -6.71 -12.81 -25.80
N GLU A 58 -7.09 -12.44 -24.57
CA GLU A 58 -8.50 -12.50 -24.15
C GLU A 58 -9.36 -11.46 -24.86
N ALA A 59 -8.86 -10.25 -25.10
CA ALA A 59 -9.56 -9.23 -25.89
C ALA A 59 -9.90 -9.76 -27.28
N ARG A 60 -8.91 -10.32 -28.01
CA ARG A 60 -9.11 -10.95 -29.32
C ARG A 60 -10.16 -12.06 -29.28
N ARG A 61 -10.10 -12.94 -28.27
CA ARG A 61 -11.06 -14.03 -28.08
C ARG A 61 -12.49 -13.52 -27.87
N ARG A 62 -12.68 -12.43 -27.12
CA ARG A 62 -14.02 -11.84 -26.90
C ARG A 62 -14.55 -11.15 -28.15
N HIS A 63 -13.72 -10.42 -28.88
CA HIS A 63 -14.13 -9.81 -30.14
C HIS A 63 -14.52 -10.84 -31.21
N ALA A 64 -13.93 -12.04 -31.18
CA ALA A 64 -14.35 -13.16 -32.02
C ALA A 64 -15.69 -13.81 -31.59
N ARG A 65 -16.23 -13.49 -30.40
CA ARG A 65 -17.51 -14.03 -29.90
C ARG A 65 -18.71 -13.14 -30.17
N ILE A 66 -18.51 -11.88 -30.53
CA ILE A 66 -19.61 -10.98 -30.88
C ILE A 66 -19.90 -11.21 -32.36
N PRO A 67 -21.04 -11.85 -32.74
CA PRO A 67 -21.43 -11.91 -34.14
C PRO A 67 -21.70 -10.47 -34.60
N THR A 68 -21.14 -10.14 -35.76
CA THR A 68 -21.56 -8.94 -36.50
C THR A 68 -22.88 -9.23 -37.21
#